data_AF-A0A1Q7RBR2-F1
#
_entry.id   AF-A0A1Q7RBR2-F1
#
_cell.length_a   1.000
_cell.length_b   1.000
_cell.length_c   1.000
_cell.angle_alpha   90.00
_cell.angle_beta   90.00
_cell.angle_gamma   90.00
#
_symmetry.space_group_name_H-M   'P 1'
#
loop_
_entity.id
_entity.type
_entity.pdbx_description
1 polymer ?
#
loop_
_entity_poly.entity_id
_entity_poly.type
_entity_poly.pdbx_seq_one_letter_code
_entity_poly.pdbx_strand_id
1 'polypeptide(L)'
;MSEHEAIRKLLALAAAEALKEGELRRVEEHLRECSSCAAEWDAWRALARGMRGLPTPQAPALLVERTRVQMHARLAAGRDRRLNAWLMGFLVLFSWTLVLGTWPVVRMVSTGALSWLDLSFQRTWTGLAGYTLMGWVVGGVAALIIGLRHATARRAA
;
A
#
# COMPACT_ATOMS: atom_id res chain seq x y z
N MET A 1 -10.82 -25.34 38.85
CA MET A 1 -9.90 -24.20 38.96
C MET A 1 -10.73 -22.94 39.17
N SER A 2 -10.40 -22.10 40.15
CA SER A 2 -11.11 -20.82 40.32
C SER A 2 -10.71 -19.85 39.19
N GLU A 3 -11.62 -18.95 38.84
CA GLU A 3 -11.36 -17.93 37.80
C GLU A 3 -10.14 -17.06 38.12
N HIS A 4 -9.95 -16.72 39.39
CA HIS A 4 -8.79 -16.00 39.91
C HIS A 4 -7.46 -16.72 39.59
N GLU A 5 -7.41 -18.05 39.69
CA GLU A 5 -6.21 -18.83 39.39
C GLU A 5 -5.90 -18.84 37.88
N ALA A 6 -6.94 -18.82 37.04
CA ALA A 6 -6.78 -18.69 35.60
C ALA A 6 -6.27 -17.29 35.22
N ILE A 7 -6.83 -16.24 35.81
CA ILE A 7 -6.41 -14.84 35.56
C ILE A 7 -4.97 -14.63 36.05
N ARG A 8 -4.61 -15.13 37.24
CA ARG A 8 -3.25 -14.99 37.79
C ARG A 8 -2.18 -15.54 36.83
N LYS A 9 -2.45 -16.66 36.16
CA LYS A 9 -1.54 -17.23 35.14
C LYS A 9 -1.39 -16.33 33.92
N LEU A 10 -2.42 -15.57 33.56
CA LEU A 10 -2.41 -14.64 32.43
C LEU A 10 -1.69 -13.31 32.75
N LEU A 11 -1.60 -12.92 34.03
CA LEU A 11 -0.95 -11.65 34.43
C LEU A 11 0.51 -11.59 33.99
N ALA A 12 1.28 -12.67 34.16
CA ALA A 12 2.69 -12.71 33.75
C ALA A 12 2.83 -12.55 32.22
N LEU A 13 1.94 -13.19 31.45
CA LEU A 13 1.92 -13.10 29.98
C LEU A 13 1.47 -11.72 29.49
N ALA A 14 0.49 -11.11 30.18
CA ALA A 14 0.06 -9.74 29.91
C ALA A 14 1.19 -8.73 30.17
N ALA A 15 1.98 -8.91 31.24
CA ALA A 15 3.12 -8.04 31.56
C ALA A 15 4.25 -8.14 30.53
N ALA A 16 4.40 -9.33 29.93
CA ALA A 16 5.33 -9.60 28.84
C ALA A 16 4.81 -9.19 27.45
N GLU A 17 3.61 -8.59 27.35
CA GLU A 17 2.96 -8.25 26.06
C GLU A 17 2.80 -9.46 25.11
N ALA A 18 2.66 -10.66 25.68
CA ALA A 18 2.61 -11.93 24.95
C ALA A 18 1.19 -12.51 24.82
N LEU A 19 0.17 -11.74 25.22
CA LEU A 19 -1.20 -12.19 25.31
C LEU A 19 -2.00 -11.82 24.06
N LYS A 20 -2.92 -12.69 23.63
CA LYS A 20 -3.82 -12.38 22.50
C LYS A 20 -4.85 -11.33 22.92
N GLU A 21 -5.35 -10.53 21.97
CA GLU A 21 -6.30 -9.44 22.25
C GLU A 21 -7.53 -9.90 23.06
N GLY A 22 -8.10 -11.07 22.74
CA GLY A 22 -9.26 -11.61 23.46
C GLY A 22 -8.99 -11.97 24.93
N GLU A 23 -7.80 -12.49 25.21
CA GLU A 23 -7.37 -12.84 26.57
C GLU A 23 -7.01 -11.60 27.37
N LEU A 24 -6.41 -10.59 26.71
CA LEU A 24 -6.08 -9.31 27.32
C LEU A 24 -7.33 -8.59 27.82
N ARG A 25 -8.38 -8.48 26.99
CA ARG A 25 -9.66 -7.90 27.42
C ARG A 25 -10.24 -8.61 28.64
N ARG A 26 -10.19 -9.94 28.66
CA ARG A 26 -10.70 -10.74 29.80
C ARG A 26 -9.94 -10.44 31.09
N VAL A 27 -8.62 -10.30 31.01
CA VAL A 27 -7.79 -9.89 32.15
C VAL A 27 -8.16 -8.47 32.60
N GLU A 28 -8.27 -7.51 31.66
CA GLU A 28 -8.63 -6.13 31.97
C GLU A 28 -10.02 -6.00 32.62
N GLU A 29 -11.00 -6.77 32.16
CA GLU A 29 -12.34 -6.82 32.76
C GLU A 29 -12.27 -7.32 34.20
N HIS A 30 -11.59 -8.44 34.45
CA HIS A 30 -11.44 -8.99 35.80
C HIS A 30 -10.68 -8.06 36.75
N LEU A 31 -9.65 -7.38 36.26
CA LEU A 31 -8.85 -6.43 37.07
C LEU A 31 -9.67 -5.22 37.54
N ARG A 32 -10.78 -4.88 36.87
CA ARG A 32 -11.69 -3.81 37.32
C ARG A 32 -12.56 -4.24 38.49
N GLU A 33 -12.85 -5.54 38.58
CA GLU A 33 -13.77 -6.09 39.59
C GLU A 33 -13.03 -6.65 40.81
N CYS A 34 -11.79 -7.13 40.63
CA CYS A 34 -11.04 -7.82 41.68
C CYS A 34 -9.77 -7.05 42.10
N SER A 35 -9.81 -6.46 43.29
CA SER A 35 -8.71 -5.67 43.85
C SER A 35 -7.46 -6.49 44.19
N SER A 36 -7.59 -7.77 44.53
CA SER A 36 -6.45 -8.63 44.82
C SER A 36 -5.64 -8.95 43.56
N CYS A 37 -6.33 -9.28 42.46
CA CYS A 37 -5.69 -9.48 41.16
C CYS A 37 -5.11 -8.16 40.60
N ALA A 38 -5.74 -7.01 40.86
CA ALA A 38 -5.20 -5.70 40.52
C ALA A 38 -3.87 -5.41 41.23
N ALA A 39 -3.77 -5.71 42.53
CA ALA A 39 -2.53 -5.54 43.27
C ALA A 39 -1.40 -6.46 42.76
N GLU A 40 -1.72 -7.73 42.43
CA GLU A 40 -0.76 -8.65 41.81
C GLU A 40 -0.30 -8.14 40.43
N TRP A 41 -1.22 -7.58 39.63
CA TRP A 41 -0.91 -6.99 38.33
C TRP A 41 0.08 -5.82 38.43
N ASP A 42 -0.07 -4.94 39.41
CA ASP A 42 0.87 -3.82 39.61
C ASP A 42 2.29 -4.30 39.93
N ALA A 43 2.42 -5.38 40.71
CA ALA A 43 3.71 -6.02 40.99
C ALA A 43 4.36 -6.58 39.71
N TRP A 44 3.58 -7.28 38.87
CA TRP A 44 4.06 -7.77 37.57
C TRP A 44 4.48 -6.64 36.63
N ARG A 45 3.71 -5.54 36.60
CA ARG A 45 4.02 -4.37 35.77
C ARG A 45 5.27 -3.64 36.25
N ALA A 46 5.52 -3.58 37.55
CA ALA A 46 6.76 -3.06 38.11
C ALA A 46 7.97 -3.89 37.67
N LEU A 47 7.89 -5.22 37.75
CA LEU A 47 8.93 -6.14 37.29
C LEU A 47 9.21 -6.00 35.80
N ALA A 48 8.16 -5.99 34.96
CA ALA A 48 8.31 -5.83 33.51
C ALA A 48 8.99 -4.51 33.13
N ARG A 49 8.65 -3.41 33.82
CA ARG A 49 9.33 -2.12 33.63
C ARG A 49 10.81 -2.18 34.04
N GLY A 50 11.12 -2.81 35.17
CA GLY A 50 12.50 -3.03 35.61
C GLY A 50 13.32 -3.80 34.58
N MET A 51 12.75 -4.87 34.00
CA MET A 51 13.41 -5.65 32.95
C MET A 51 13.63 -4.86 31.66
N ARG A 52 12.65 -4.03 31.24
CA ARG A 52 12.81 -3.16 30.04
C ARG A 52 13.84 -2.05 30.23
N GLY A 53 14.08 -1.64 31.47
CA GLY A 53 15.11 -0.67 31.83
C GLY A 53 16.54 -1.23 31.82
N LEU A 54 16.70 -2.56 31.70
CA LEU A 54 18.03 -3.16 31.62
C LEU A 54 18.74 -2.73 30.34
N PRO A 55 20.07 -2.51 30.39
CA PRO A 55 20.84 -2.17 29.21
C PRO A 55 20.67 -3.27 28.16
N THR A 56 19.98 -2.93 27.07
CA THR A 56 19.80 -3.86 25.96
C THR A 56 21.12 -3.99 25.23
N PRO A 57 21.62 -5.22 24.96
CA PRO A 57 22.86 -5.38 24.21
C PRO A 57 22.72 -4.71 22.86
N GLN A 58 23.66 -3.84 22.51
CA GLN A 58 23.65 -3.19 21.20
C GLN A 58 23.83 -4.26 20.12
N ALA A 59 22.95 -4.24 19.13
CA ALA A 59 23.07 -5.14 17.99
C ALA A 59 24.37 -4.86 17.22
N PRO A 60 25.02 -5.88 16.62
CA PRO A 60 26.21 -5.67 15.82
C PRO A 60 25.96 -4.65 14.69
N ALA A 61 26.87 -3.70 14.50
CA ALA A 61 26.72 -2.62 13.52
C ALA A 61 26.39 -3.13 12.10
N LEU A 62 26.98 -4.26 11.71
CA LEU A 62 26.76 -4.89 10.41
C LEU A 62 25.31 -5.38 10.22
N LEU A 63 24.66 -5.82 11.30
CA LEU A 63 23.27 -6.28 11.27
C LEU A 63 22.30 -5.09 11.23
N VAL A 64 22.62 -4.02 11.97
CA VAL A 64 21.87 -2.76 11.91
C VAL A 64 21.94 -2.17 10.49
N GLU A 65 23.12 -2.10 9.89
CA GLU A 65 23.30 -1.53 8.56
C GLU A 65 22.59 -2.35 7.48
N ARG A 66 22.69 -3.68 7.51
CA ARG A 66 21.93 -4.56 6.60
C ARG A 66 20.43 -4.35 6.73
N THR A 67 19.93 -4.26 7.96
CA THR A 67 18.49 -4.05 8.21
C THR A 67 18.06 -2.67 7.72
N ARG A 68 18.88 -1.64 7.93
CA ARG A 68 18.64 -0.28 7.44
C ARG A 68 18.54 -0.24 5.92
N VAL A 69 19.50 -0.85 5.22
CA VAL A 69 19.48 -0.99 3.75
C VAL A 69 18.23 -1.72 3.28
N GLN A 70 17.87 -2.84 3.90
CA GLN A 70 16.67 -3.60 3.56
C GLN A 70 15.38 -2.79 3.81
N MET A 71 15.31 -2.03 4.89
CA MET A 71 14.15 -1.19 5.19
C MET A 71 14.02 -0.05 4.19
N HIS A 72 15.11 0.62 3.83
CA HIS A 72 15.08 1.64 2.78
C HIS A 72 14.64 1.05 1.43
N ALA A 73 15.11 -0.15 1.08
CA ALA A 73 14.68 -0.84 -0.13
C ALA A 73 13.17 -1.20 -0.10
N ARG A 74 12.65 -1.66 1.04
CA ARG A 74 11.22 -1.97 1.21
C ARG A 74 10.34 -0.72 1.15
N LEU A 75 10.79 0.38 1.75
CA LEU A 75 10.10 1.67 1.70
C LEU A 75 10.06 2.23 0.27
N ALA A 76 11.15 2.09 -0.49
CA ALA A 76 11.19 2.44 -1.91
C ALA A 76 10.22 1.58 -2.73
N ALA A 77 10.25 0.26 -2.53
CA ALA A 77 9.41 -0.70 -3.25
C ALA A 77 7.90 -0.50 -3.00
N GLY A 78 7.50 -0.04 -1.81
CA GLY A 78 6.09 0.24 -1.49
C GLY A 78 5.49 1.38 -2.32
N ARG A 79 6.31 2.38 -2.69
CA ARG A 79 5.87 3.55 -3.45
C ARG A 79 5.80 3.25 -4.95
N ASP A 80 6.73 2.46 -5.48
CA ASP A 80 6.82 2.13 -6.90
C ASP A 80 5.63 1.29 -7.40
N ARG A 81 5.00 0.51 -6.51
CA ARG A 81 3.83 -0.32 -6.84
C ARG A 81 2.64 0.51 -7.35
N ARG A 82 2.40 1.70 -6.80
CA ARG A 82 1.25 2.54 -7.19
C ARG A 82 1.45 3.17 -8.57
N LEU A 83 2.68 3.61 -8.86
CA LEU A 83 3.05 4.15 -10.17
C LEU A 83 2.99 3.06 -11.23
N ASN A 84 3.54 1.88 -10.92
CA ASN A 84 3.51 0.75 -11.85
C ASN A 84 2.07 0.30 -12.14
N ALA A 85 1.21 0.23 -11.12
CA ALA A 85 -0.22 -0.07 -11.31
C ALA A 85 -0.93 0.98 -12.18
N TRP A 86 -0.64 2.27 -11.98
CA TRP A 86 -1.19 3.34 -12.82
C TRP A 86 -0.71 3.28 -14.27
N LEU A 87 0.58 3.04 -14.49
CA LEU A 87 1.17 2.87 -15.83
C LEU A 87 0.58 1.66 -16.54
N MET A 88 0.46 0.52 -15.85
CA MET A 88 -0.16 -0.68 -16.41
C MET A 88 -1.64 -0.44 -16.73
N GLY A 89 -2.40 0.22 -15.85
CA GLY A 89 -3.79 0.59 -16.11
C GLY A 89 -3.94 1.50 -17.34
N PHE A 90 -3.06 2.50 -17.47
CA PHE A 90 -3.01 3.39 -18.62
C PHE A 90 -2.67 2.64 -19.92
N LEU A 91 -1.67 1.77 -19.90
CA LEU A 91 -1.26 0.96 -21.06
C LEU A 91 -2.36 -0.01 -21.52
N VAL A 92 -3.05 -0.65 -20.58
CA VAL A 92 -4.18 -1.54 -20.89
C VAL A 92 -5.32 -0.75 -21.53
N LEU A 93 -5.67 0.40 -20.95
CA LEU A 93 -6.75 1.25 -21.48
C LEU A 93 -6.38 1.80 -22.87
N PHE A 94 -5.10 2.13 -23.09
CA PHE A 94 -4.57 2.56 -24.38
C PHE A 94 -4.66 1.45 -25.43
N SER A 95 -4.18 0.25 -25.11
CA SER A 95 -4.29 -0.93 -25.97
C SER A 95 -5.74 -1.21 -26.34
N TRP A 96 -6.66 -1.11 -25.38
CA TRP A 96 -8.09 -1.34 -25.62
C TRP A 96 -8.68 -0.30 -26.57
N THR A 97 -8.31 0.98 -26.44
CA THR A 97 -8.75 2.02 -27.38
C THR A 97 -8.23 1.82 -28.79
N LEU A 98 -6.99 1.33 -28.96
CA LEU A 98 -6.46 0.98 -30.28
C LEU A 98 -7.26 -0.17 -30.90
N VAL A 99 -7.56 -1.22 -30.14
CA VAL A 99 -8.34 -2.37 -30.64
C VAL A 99 -9.75 -1.96 -31.03
N LEU A 100 -10.45 -1.21 -30.16
CA LEU A 100 -11.80 -0.71 -30.46
C LEU A 100 -11.82 0.30 -31.62
N GLY A 101 -10.78 1.12 -31.74
CA GLY A 101 -10.62 2.08 -32.83
C GLY A 101 -10.29 1.40 -34.17
N THR A 102 -9.62 0.25 -34.14
CA THR A 102 -9.21 -0.49 -35.36
C THR A 102 -10.37 -1.30 -35.95
N TRP A 103 -11.30 -1.78 -35.12
CA TRP A 103 -12.48 -2.53 -35.58
C TRP A 103 -13.32 -1.83 -36.67
N PRO A 104 -13.74 -0.56 -36.51
CA PRO A 104 -14.48 0.15 -37.55
C PRO A 104 -13.64 0.38 -38.81
N VAL A 105 -12.31 0.55 -38.69
CA VAL A 105 -11.40 0.67 -39.84
C VAL A 105 -11.43 -0.59 -40.69
N VAL A 106 -11.26 -1.76 -40.06
CA VAL A 106 -11.25 -3.06 -40.76
C VAL A 106 -12.62 -3.38 -41.36
N ARG A 107 -13.70 -3.17 -40.59
CA ARG A 107 -15.06 -3.39 -41.08
C ARG A 107 -15.35 -2.52 -42.31
N MET A 108 -14.92 -1.27 -42.31
CA MET A 108 -15.18 -0.35 -43.42
C MET A 108 -14.32 -0.65 -44.67
N VAL A 109 -13.05 -1.05 -44.50
CA VAL A 109 -12.20 -1.55 -45.63
C VAL A 109 -12.84 -2.78 -46.27
N SER A 110 -13.44 -3.66 -45.47
CA SER A 110 -14.12 -4.86 -45.99
C SER A 110 -15.46 -4.57 -46.67
N THR A 111 -16.18 -3.49 -46.30
CA THR A 111 -17.49 -3.15 -46.89
C THR A 111 -17.46 -2.04 -47.94
N GLY A 112 -16.35 -1.32 -48.12
CA GLY A 112 -16.35 -0.02 -48.80
C GLY A 112 -15.13 0.29 -49.67
N ALA A 113 -14.58 -0.69 -50.39
CA ALA A 113 -13.49 -0.45 -51.34
C ALA A 113 -13.87 0.47 -52.52
N LEU A 114 -15.15 0.83 -52.74
CA LEU A 114 -15.60 1.40 -54.01
C LEU A 114 -16.52 2.64 -53.97
N SER A 115 -16.86 3.21 -52.82
CA SER A 115 -17.64 4.45 -52.81
C SER A 115 -17.01 5.52 -51.92
N TRP A 116 -16.20 6.39 -52.56
CA TRP A 116 -16.02 7.79 -52.16
C TRP A 116 -15.53 7.99 -50.71
N LEU A 117 -14.23 8.09 -50.41
CA LEU A 117 -13.44 9.34 -50.55
C LEU A 117 -14.19 10.64 -50.17
N ASP A 118 -15.10 10.55 -49.21
CA ASP A 118 -15.83 11.68 -48.66
C ASP A 118 -14.91 12.48 -47.71
N LEU A 119 -14.36 13.58 -48.24
CA LEU A 119 -13.54 14.57 -47.51
C LEU A 119 -14.24 15.11 -46.24
N SER A 120 -15.57 15.03 -46.19
CA SER A 120 -16.34 15.40 -45.01
C SER A 120 -16.12 14.43 -43.85
N PHE A 121 -16.03 13.11 -44.12
CA PHE A 121 -15.83 12.07 -43.11
C PHE A 121 -14.36 11.94 -42.67
N GLN A 122 -13.41 12.19 -43.58
CA GLN A 122 -11.99 12.27 -43.21
C GLN A 122 -11.75 13.41 -42.21
N ARG A 123 -12.40 14.58 -42.39
CA ARG A 123 -12.27 15.73 -41.48
C ARG A 123 -12.82 15.41 -40.07
N THR A 124 -13.96 14.74 -39.97
CA THR A 124 -14.53 14.29 -38.68
C THR A 124 -13.65 13.23 -38.02
N TRP A 125 -13.10 12.28 -38.80
CA TRP A 125 -12.23 11.24 -38.27
C TRP A 125 -10.85 11.76 -37.84
N THR A 126 -10.23 12.67 -38.61
CA THR A 126 -8.98 13.33 -38.19
C THR A 126 -9.19 14.19 -36.95
N GLY A 127 -10.38 14.79 -36.79
CA GLY A 127 -10.76 15.51 -35.58
C GLY A 127 -10.87 14.57 -34.38
N LEU A 128 -11.53 13.43 -34.54
CA LEU A 128 -11.70 12.43 -33.47
C LEU A 128 -10.37 11.75 -33.09
N ALA A 129 -9.58 11.38 -34.09
CA ALA A 129 -8.24 10.83 -33.92
C ALA A 129 -7.33 11.85 -33.24
N GLY A 130 -7.37 13.12 -33.66
CA GLY A 130 -6.64 14.21 -33.02
C GLY A 130 -7.07 14.41 -31.57
N TYR A 131 -8.37 14.42 -31.29
CA TYR A 131 -8.90 14.62 -29.94
C TYR A 131 -8.55 13.47 -28.99
N THR A 132 -8.61 12.22 -29.48
CA THR A 132 -8.18 11.05 -28.71
C THR A 132 -6.67 11.06 -28.48
N LEU A 133 -5.85 11.32 -29.51
CA LEU A 133 -4.40 11.48 -29.35
C LEU A 133 -4.06 12.57 -28.33
N MET A 134 -4.76 13.70 -28.39
CA MET A 134 -4.54 14.84 -27.50
C MET A 134 -4.96 14.52 -26.06
N GLY A 135 -6.07 13.79 -25.86
CA GLY A 135 -6.46 13.27 -24.55
C GLY A 135 -5.44 12.30 -23.95
N TRP A 136 -4.87 11.42 -24.77
CA TRP A 136 -3.82 10.48 -24.37
C TRP A 136 -2.48 11.15 -24.09
N VAL A 137 -2.10 12.18 -24.87
CA VAL A 137 -0.90 13.00 -24.63
C VAL A 137 -1.04 13.77 -23.32
N VAL A 138 -2.19 14.40 -23.05
CA VAL A 138 -2.43 15.12 -21.79
C VAL A 138 -2.43 14.15 -20.60
N GLY A 139 -3.06 12.98 -20.72
CA GLY A 139 -3.04 11.95 -19.68
C GLY A 139 -1.64 11.37 -19.41
N GLY A 140 -0.87 11.10 -20.47
CA GLY A 140 0.50 10.62 -20.39
C GLY A 140 1.46 11.64 -19.79
N VAL A 141 1.32 12.91 -20.18
CA VAL A 141 2.09 14.04 -19.62
C VAL A 141 1.73 14.26 -18.15
N ALA A 142 0.47 14.16 -17.76
CA ALA A 142 0.07 14.26 -16.35
C ALA A 142 0.66 13.13 -15.50
N ALA A 143 0.65 11.88 -16.00
CA ALA A 143 1.27 10.75 -15.33
C ALA A 143 2.80 10.93 -15.19
N LEU A 144 3.47 11.43 -16.22
CA LEU A 144 4.90 11.76 -16.20
C LEU A 144 5.22 12.90 -15.23
N ILE A 145 4.44 13.98 -15.23
CA ILE A 145 4.65 15.14 -14.35
C ILE A 145 4.45 14.73 -12.88
N ILE A 146 3.44 13.91 -12.57
CA ILE A 146 3.24 13.38 -11.21
C ILE A 146 4.43 12.49 -10.80
N GLY A 147 4.91 11.65 -11.72
CA GLY A 147 6.11 10.83 -11.51
C GLY A 147 7.38 11.67 -11.25
N LEU A 148 7.58 12.74 -12.03
CA LEU A 148 8.75 13.61 -11.93
C LEU A 148 8.71 14.51 -10.70
N ARG A 149 7.55 15.09 -10.34
CA ARG A 149 7.41 15.93 -9.12
C ARG A 149 7.70 15.13 -7.84
N HIS A 150 7.37 13.84 -7.83
CA HIS A 150 7.72 12.94 -6.72
C HIS A 150 9.19 12.46 -6.77
N ALA A 151 9.84 12.47 -7.93
CA ALA A 151 11.28 12.22 -8.04
C ALA A 151 12.12 13.43 -7.60
N THR A 152 11.69 14.65 -7.90
CA THR A 152 12.37 15.88 -7.45
C THR A 152 12.24 16.08 -5.94
N ALA A 153 11.08 15.76 -5.36
CA ALA A 153 10.90 15.77 -3.90
C ALA A 153 11.82 14.78 -3.16
N ARG A 154 12.31 13.73 -3.84
CA ARG A 154 13.31 12.77 -3.32
C ARG A 154 14.75 13.27 -3.39
N ARG A 155 15.06 14.31 -4.18
CA ARG A 155 16.43 14.87 -4.29
C ARG A 155 16.66 16.07 -3.36
N ALA A 156 15.58 16.67 -2.86
CA ALA A 156 15.63 17.83 -1.97
C ALA A 156 15.51 17.48 -0.47
N ALA A 157 15.32 16.19 -0.16
CA ALA A 157 15.27 15.63 1.20
C ALA A 157 16.40 14.62 1.36
#